data_AF-A0A963G0X4-F1
#
_entry.id   AF-A0A963G0X4-F1
#
_cell.length_a   1.000
_cell.length_b   1.000
_cell.length_c   1.000
_cell.angle_alpha   90.00
_cell.angle_beta   90.00
_cell.angle_gamma   90.00
#
_symmetry.space_group_name_H-M   'P 1'
#
loop_
_entity.id
_entity.type
_entity.pdbx_description
1 polymer ?
#
loop_
_entity_poly.entity_id
_entity_poly.type
_entity_poly.pdbx_seq_one_letter_code
_entity_poly.pdbx_strand_id
1 'polypeptide(L)'
;MNDYLKAVPVEPEEPPTPAESTCAEPQGWLAAEALEPPPPLAPPATAPASEICPSVASGGTTPALLGGPADVQCEPEAAIDDDVDPPIASAPIDATIEVFGASDDQAWPRVEADLLLCADALSPPADIDCAVEALPATLSDLDDRLGGAGRIRIAIAVAGDPLVAGPGRSLLAALGPDQVRIHAAIGPLQAALARIGFSLTDLEVLDLERLGPPGVLARLRRGRLYAFRPDGDGTAAIGRLLERAGFHQARVWRVAADPAAPIEALLAFELSDRPTPARDDGYVVAYTVGADGSSRDWPGIPSTEFDAVLPEAARLLALAWLQPGADECGWSIEGDEPALALDWSRERPEARIHCIGTTDERLARFGLRHQAGEGLVAEVDGSFRGLATLPDPNVAFLRAGPEFAQQVRTAWDRLRPAGRMVVAAEHEQSRLELMQFAHRHRPVHWQDLTVSLGDGEARFELAAASSVRLMGWRKPARG
;
A
#
# COMPACT_ATOMS: atom_id res chain seq x y z
N MET A 1 -17.88 8.73 23.52
CA MET A 1 -18.51 7.69 24.35
C MET A 1 -17.40 6.76 24.79
N ASN A 2 -16.78 7.09 25.93
CA ASN A 2 -15.69 6.36 26.57
C ASN A 2 -16.23 5.08 27.20
N ASP A 3 -15.66 3.91 26.89
CA ASP A 3 -15.47 2.78 27.81
C ASP A 3 -14.96 1.55 27.06
N TYR A 4 -13.64 1.39 26.89
CA TYR A 4 -13.03 0.09 26.52
C TYR A 4 -11.62 -0.08 27.11
N LEU A 5 -11.44 0.17 28.42
CA LEU A 5 -10.31 -0.35 29.17
C LEU A 5 -10.74 -0.66 30.61
N LYS A 6 -11.22 -1.89 30.84
CA LYS A 6 -11.24 -2.48 32.19
C LYS A 6 -10.21 -3.61 32.25
N ALA A 7 -9.12 -3.33 32.95
CA ALA A 7 -8.08 -4.28 33.30
C ALA A 7 -8.57 -5.23 34.40
N VAL A 8 -8.19 -6.51 34.27
CA VAL A 8 -8.31 -7.55 35.32
C VAL A 8 -7.09 -7.40 36.25
N PRO A 9 -7.24 -7.46 37.59
CA PRO A 9 -6.12 -7.33 38.50
C PRO A 9 -5.30 -8.63 38.57
N VAL A 10 -3.99 -8.53 38.39
CA VAL A 10 -3.01 -9.59 38.65
C VAL A 10 -2.30 -9.24 39.96
N GLU A 11 -2.29 -10.17 40.92
CA GLU A 11 -1.58 -10.05 42.20
C GLU A 11 -0.05 -10.10 42.00
N PRO A 12 0.75 -9.42 42.84
CA PRO A 12 2.18 -9.27 42.62
C PRO A 12 2.98 -10.50 43.10
N GLU A 13 3.76 -11.11 42.21
CA GLU A 13 4.85 -12.02 42.58
C GLU A 13 6.12 -11.22 42.94
N GLU A 14 6.76 -11.59 44.05
CA GLU A 14 8.02 -11.01 44.56
C GLU A 14 9.21 -11.28 43.61
N PRO A 15 10.10 -10.30 43.40
CA PRO A 15 11.31 -10.49 42.61
C PRO A 15 12.42 -11.19 43.43
N PRO A 16 13.22 -12.09 42.83
CA PRO A 16 14.38 -12.65 43.49
C PRO A 16 15.53 -11.62 43.62
N THR A 17 16.23 -11.74 44.75
CA THR A 17 17.33 -10.90 45.24
C THR A 17 18.58 -10.94 44.33
N PRO A 18 19.28 -9.79 44.11
CA PRO A 18 20.52 -9.75 43.36
C PRO A 18 21.73 -10.15 44.23
N ALA A 19 22.59 -11.01 43.69
CA ALA A 19 23.90 -11.31 44.26
C ALA A 19 24.95 -10.26 43.85
N GLU A 20 25.80 -9.92 44.82
CA GLU A 20 26.83 -8.88 44.80
C GLU A 20 27.94 -9.09 43.77
N SER A 21 28.40 -8.00 43.14
CA SER A 21 29.81 -7.86 42.72
C SER A 21 30.15 -6.38 42.46
N THR A 22 30.69 -5.76 43.51
CA THR A 22 31.67 -4.66 43.59
C THR A 22 31.64 -3.49 42.59
N CYS A 23 31.38 -2.31 43.16
CA CYS A 23 31.65 -0.98 42.64
C CYS A 23 33.12 -0.71 42.29
N ALA A 24 33.33 0.03 41.20
CA ALA A 24 34.41 1.01 41.07
C ALA A 24 33.84 2.26 40.37
N GLU A 25 33.88 3.41 41.03
CA GLU A 25 33.49 4.72 40.49
C GLU A 25 34.51 5.23 39.45
N PRO A 26 34.09 6.09 38.49
CA PRO A 26 35.00 6.68 37.52
C PRO A 26 35.69 7.94 38.09
N GLN A 27 37.01 7.95 38.11
CA GLN A 27 37.83 9.16 38.22
C GLN A 27 38.43 9.51 36.85
N GLY A 28 38.37 10.80 36.48
CA GLY A 28 39.43 11.42 35.70
C GLY A 28 39.22 11.53 34.18
N TRP A 29 38.66 12.66 33.76
CA TRP A 29 38.89 13.29 32.47
C TRP A 29 40.39 13.63 32.27
N LEU A 30 41.00 13.18 31.17
CA LEU A 30 42.17 13.81 30.52
C LEU A 30 42.40 13.19 29.11
N ALA A 31 42.23 14.04 28.10
CA ALA A 31 42.82 14.04 26.75
C ALA A 31 43.04 12.69 26.01
N ALA A 32 42.17 12.40 25.04
CA ALA A 32 42.50 11.50 23.93
C ALA A 32 43.20 12.29 22.82
N GLU A 33 44.40 11.83 22.47
CA GLU A 33 45.23 12.26 21.36
C GLU A 33 44.49 12.20 20.02
N ALA A 34 44.83 13.14 19.14
CA ALA A 34 44.37 13.18 17.77
C ALA A 34 44.83 11.93 17.00
N LEU A 35 43.90 11.07 16.62
CA LEU A 35 44.10 10.06 15.58
C LEU A 35 44.08 10.77 14.21
N GLU A 36 45.19 10.67 13.48
CA GLU A 36 45.31 11.18 12.11
C GLU A 36 44.32 10.49 11.16
N PRO A 37 43.76 11.23 10.17
CA PRO A 37 42.86 10.65 9.17
C PRO A 37 43.63 9.70 8.23
N PRO A 38 42.97 8.64 7.72
CA PRO A 38 43.60 7.71 6.78
C PRO A 38 43.95 8.40 5.45
N PRO A 39 45.00 7.95 4.75
CA PRO A 39 45.43 8.58 3.50
C PRO A 39 44.41 8.33 2.37
N PRO A 40 44.33 9.23 1.38
CA PRO A 40 43.38 9.11 0.29
C PRO A 40 43.70 7.95 -0.65
N LEU A 41 42.65 7.28 -1.14
CA LEU A 41 42.71 6.20 -2.13
C LEU A 41 43.32 6.68 -3.45
N ALA A 42 44.27 5.90 -3.98
CA ALA A 42 44.96 6.18 -5.24
C ALA A 42 44.04 5.93 -6.47
N PRO A 43 44.19 6.69 -7.56
CA PRO A 43 43.43 6.50 -8.79
C PRO A 43 43.85 5.22 -9.54
N PRO A 44 42.98 4.64 -10.37
CA PRO A 44 43.26 3.39 -11.09
C PRO A 44 44.37 3.58 -12.12
N ALA A 45 45.28 2.60 -12.17
CA ALA A 45 46.40 2.56 -13.11
C ALA A 45 45.94 2.33 -14.56
N THR A 46 46.42 3.19 -15.45
CA THR A 46 46.39 3.02 -16.91
C THR A 46 47.18 1.78 -17.35
N ALA A 47 46.54 0.86 -18.09
CA ALA A 47 47.21 -0.23 -18.79
C ALA A 47 47.74 0.25 -20.16
N PRO A 48 48.89 -0.26 -20.65
CA PRO A 48 49.49 0.19 -21.91
C PRO A 48 48.92 -0.55 -23.15
N ALA A 49 48.89 0.16 -24.27
CA ALA A 49 48.80 -0.36 -25.64
C ALA A 49 50.15 -1.07 -26.00
N SER A 50 50.31 -2.03 -26.92
CA SER A 50 49.66 -2.33 -28.19
C SER A 50 50.23 -3.64 -28.82
N GLU A 51 49.52 -4.20 -29.82
CA GLU A 51 50.02 -4.93 -31.04
C GLU A 51 50.33 -6.45 -30.96
N ILE A 52 50.00 -7.38 -31.89
CA ILE A 52 49.42 -7.44 -33.27
C ILE A 52 48.83 -8.87 -33.54
N CYS A 53 47.82 -8.91 -34.42
CA CYS A 53 47.11 -9.97 -35.21
C CYS A 53 47.94 -11.12 -35.86
N PRO A 54 47.37 -12.23 -36.45
CA PRO A 54 46.32 -12.20 -37.52
C PRO A 54 45.35 -13.40 -37.80
N SER A 55 44.37 -13.09 -38.68
CA SER A 55 43.83 -13.87 -39.83
C SER A 55 42.60 -14.82 -39.68
N VAL A 56 41.40 -14.45 -40.18
CA VAL A 56 40.71 -14.75 -41.49
C VAL A 56 39.66 -15.91 -41.42
N ALA A 57 38.37 -15.58 -41.68
CA ALA A 57 37.53 -16.20 -42.72
C ALA A 57 36.16 -15.48 -42.90
N SER A 58 35.94 -14.96 -44.12
CA SER A 58 34.71 -14.70 -44.92
C SER A 58 33.30 -14.69 -44.29
N GLY A 59 32.35 -13.82 -44.65
CA GLY A 59 32.26 -12.85 -45.76
C GLY A 59 30.84 -12.28 -45.89
N GLY A 60 30.64 -11.30 -46.78
CA GLY A 60 29.32 -10.88 -47.26
C GLY A 60 29.09 -9.37 -47.27
N THR A 61 29.31 -8.73 -48.42
CA THR A 61 29.12 -7.30 -48.69
C THR A 61 27.78 -7.03 -49.39
N THR A 62 27.07 -5.96 -48.98
CA THR A 62 25.94 -5.24 -49.62
C THR A 62 26.28 -4.78 -51.07
N PRO A 63 25.37 -4.42 -52.04
CA PRO A 63 24.21 -3.50 -51.89
C PRO A 63 23.00 -3.51 -52.90
N ALA A 64 21.96 -2.72 -52.55
CA ALA A 64 21.02 -1.86 -53.31
C ALA A 64 20.02 -2.36 -54.41
N LEU A 65 18.72 -2.08 -54.13
CA LEU A 65 17.59 -1.51 -54.93
C LEU A 65 17.50 -1.72 -56.46
N LEU A 66 16.35 -2.24 -56.94
CA LEU A 66 15.36 -1.57 -57.84
C LEU A 66 14.25 -2.53 -58.36
N GLY A 67 12.97 -2.17 -58.16
CA GLY A 67 11.92 -2.28 -59.20
C GLY A 67 10.73 -3.25 -59.04
N GLY A 68 9.56 -2.71 -58.62
CA GLY A 68 8.26 -2.93 -59.31
C GLY A 68 7.24 -3.95 -58.74
N PRO A 69 5.92 -3.72 -58.92
CA PRO A 69 4.88 -4.04 -57.92
C PRO A 69 4.05 -5.29 -58.25
N ALA A 70 3.47 -5.90 -57.22
CA ALA A 70 2.30 -6.76 -57.35
C ALA A 70 1.40 -6.55 -56.13
N ASP A 71 0.13 -6.25 -56.42
CA ASP A 71 -0.93 -5.85 -55.51
C ASP A 71 -1.09 -6.82 -54.33
N VAL A 72 -0.96 -6.28 -53.10
CA VAL A 72 -1.57 -6.87 -51.91
C VAL A 72 -2.63 -5.88 -51.46
N GLN A 73 -3.89 -6.24 -51.74
CA GLN A 73 -5.03 -5.57 -51.16
C GLN A 73 -5.00 -5.84 -49.65
N CYS A 74 -4.64 -4.84 -48.85
CA CYS A 74 -4.99 -4.81 -47.44
C CYS A 74 -6.48 -4.52 -47.35
N GLU A 75 -7.27 -5.54 -47.00
CA GLU A 75 -8.58 -5.29 -46.41
C GLU A 75 -8.39 -4.54 -45.07
N PRO A 76 -9.26 -3.59 -44.73
CA PRO A 76 -9.17 -2.89 -43.46
C PRO A 76 -9.45 -3.91 -42.35
N GLU A 77 -8.47 -4.13 -41.47
CA GLU A 77 -8.71 -4.78 -40.18
C GLU A 77 -9.82 -3.99 -39.47
N ALA A 78 -10.91 -4.69 -39.17
CA ALA A 78 -11.99 -4.18 -38.38
C ALA A 78 -11.43 -3.65 -37.06
N ALA A 79 -11.73 -2.38 -36.76
CA ALA A 79 -11.45 -1.77 -35.48
C ALA A 79 -11.97 -2.70 -34.38
N ILE A 80 -11.06 -3.17 -33.53
CA ILE A 80 -11.41 -3.78 -32.26
C ILE A 80 -11.98 -2.63 -31.43
N ASP A 81 -13.28 -2.70 -31.16
CA ASP A 81 -13.95 -1.85 -30.17
C ASP A 81 -13.30 -2.19 -28.82
N ASP A 82 -12.36 -1.36 -28.39
CA ASP A 82 -11.93 -1.30 -26.99
C ASP A 82 -13.10 -0.69 -26.20
N ASP A 83 -14.12 -1.52 -25.92
CA ASP A 83 -15.12 -1.27 -24.88
C ASP A 83 -14.41 -1.40 -23.52
N VAL A 84 -13.54 -0.43 -23.24
CA VAL A 84 -13.29 0.02 -21.88
C VAL A 84 -14.59 0.71 -21.50
N ASP A 85 -15.42 0.07 -20.66
CA ASP A 85 -16.53 0.75 -20.02
C ASP A 85 -15.99 2.10 -19.49
N PRO A 86 -16.43 3.25 -20.03
CA PRO A 86 -16.01 4.53 -19.51
C PRO A 86 -16.39 4.57 -18.03
N PRO A 87 -15.69 5.37 -17.18
CA PRO A 87 -16.22 5.65 -15.85
C PRO A 87 -17.66 6.07 -16.05
N ILE A 88 -18.59 5.41 -15.35
CA ILE A 88 -20.04 5.58 -15.51
C ILE A 88 -20.31 7.08 -15.50
N ALA A 89 -20.41 7.66 -16.70
CA ALA A 89 -20.66 9.07 -16.86
C ALA A 89 -22.10 9.23 -16.40
N SER A 90 -22.30 9.87 -15.26
CA SER A 90 -23.62 10.31 -14.87
C SER A 90 -24.19 11.13 -16.03
N ALA A 91 -25.50 11.03 -16.26
CA ALA A 91 -26.15 11.79 -17.32
C ALA A 91 -25.72 13.27 -17.23
N PRO A 92 -25.41 13.92 -18.36
CA PRO A 92 -24.89 15.28 -18.35
C PRO A 92 -25.83 16.17 -17.54
N ILE A 93 -25.29 16.75 -16.48
CA ILE A 93 -26.01 17.66 -15.61
C ILE A 93 -25.97 19.02 -16.32
N ASP A 94 -27.07 19.75 -16.35
CA ASP A 94 -27.11 21.10 -16.97
C ASP A 94 -26.50 22.15 -16.01
N ALA A 95 -25.33 21.85 -15.42
CA ALA A 95 -24.64 22.69 -14.44
C ALA A 95 -23.15 22.85 -14.79
N THR A 96 -22.58 24.03 -14.53
CA THR A 96 -21.12 24.25 -14.56
C THR A 96 -20.63 24.38 -13.13
N ILE A 97 -19.62 23.60 -12.76
CA ILE A 97 -19.07 23.55 -11.40
C ILE A 97 -17.66 24.17 -11.41
N GLU A 98 -17.46 25.19 -10.58
CA GLU A 98 -16.14 25.77 -10.32
C GLU A 98 -15.66 25.34 -8.93
N VAL A 99 -14.50 24.67 -8.86
CA VAL A 99 -13.91 24.25 -7.59
C VAL A 99 -12.64 25.04 -7.35
N PHE A 100 -12.54 25.71 -6.22
CA PHE A 100 -11.35 26.51 -5.89
C PHE A 100 -10.90 26.27 -4.46
N GLY A 101 -9.59 26.36 -4.28
CA GLY A 101 -8.99 26.38 -2.96
C GLY A 101 -9.07 27.75 -2.32
N ALA A 102 -9.42 27.78 -1.04
CA ALA A 102 -9.46 28.99 -0.23
C ALA A 102 -8.74 28.78 1.11
N SER A 103 -8.33 29.90 1.70
CA SER A 103 -7.88 30.01 3.08
C SER A 103 -8.41 31.32 3.66
N ASP A 104 -8.62 31.38 4.96
CA ASP A 104 -9.17 32.57 5.63
C ASP A 104 -8.25 33.81 5.47
N ASP A 105 -6.96 33.59 5.22
CA ASP A 105 -5.95 34.65 5.04
C ASP A 105 -5.76 35.10 3.59
N GLN A 106 -6.43 34.46 2.63
CA GLN A 106 -6.32 34.77 1.20
C GLN A 106 -7.62 35.36 0.67
N ALA A 107 -7.50 36.37 -0.21
CA ALA A 107 -8.66 36.86 -0.95
C ALA A 107 -9.23 35.72 -1.82
N TRP A 108 -10.51 35.43 -1.62
CA TRP A 108 -11.21 34.44 -2.43
C TRP A 108 -11.26 34.90 -3.88
N PRO A 109 -11.17 33.98 -4.86
CA PRO A 109 -11.41 34.33 -6.25
C PRO A 109 -12.81 34.91 -6.40
N ARG A 110 -13.00 35.76 -7.40
CA ARG A 110 -14.34 36.24 -7.72
C ARG A 110 -15.15 35.09 -8.29
N VAL A 111 -16.15 34.65 -7.55
CA VAL A 111 -17.02 33.53 -7.91
C VAL A 111 -18.32 34.07 -8.50
N GLU A 112 -18.63 33.72 -9.74
CA GLU A 112 -19.94 33.98 -10.32
C GLU A 112 -20.79 32.71 -10.29
N ALA A 113 -21.35 32.41 -9.12
CA ALA A 113 -22.19 31.25 -8.89
C ALA A 113 -23.56 31.65 -8.35
N ASP A 114 -24.55 30.80 -8.59
CA ASP A 114 -25.88 30.92 -8.00
C ASP A 114 -25.92 30.24 -6.61
N LEU A 115 -25.04 29.26 -6.39
CA LEU A 115 -24.86 28.51 -5.14
C LEU A 115 -23.37 28.26 -4.86
N LEU A 116 -22.93 28.55 -3.64
CA LEU A 116 -21.62 28.21 -3.09
C LEU A 116 -21.77 27.08 -2.06
N LEU A 117 -21.06 25.98 -2.30
CA LEU A 117 -20.85 24.91 -1.33
C LEU A 117 -19.50 25.10 -0.66
N CYS A 118 -19.51 25.31 0.66
CA CYS A 118 -18.33 25.69 1.43
C CYS A 118 -17.94 24.58 2.41
N ALA A 119 -16.67 24.19 2.42
CA ALA A 119 -16.14 23.31 3.46
C ALA A 119 -16.27 23.96 4.85
N ASP A 120 -16.59 23.17 5.88
CA ASP A 120 -16.86 23.65 7.25
C ASP A 120 -15.67 24.41 7.89
N ALA A 121 -14.45 24.13 7.42
CA ALA A 121 -13.23 24.77 7.89
C ALA A 121 -13.01 26.20 7.34
N LEU A 122 -13.89 26.69 6.47
CA LEU A 122 -13.75 27.97 5.79
C LEU A 122 -14.88 28.92 6.16
N SER A 123 -14.55 30.21 6.30
CA SER A 123 -15.54 31.27 6.45
C SER A 123 -15.72 32.04 5.15
N PRO A 124 -16.89 31.95 4.48
CA PRO A 124 -17.16 32.69 3.25
C PRO A 124 -17.15 34.21 3.53
N PRO A 125 -16.57 35.05 2.64
CA PRO A 125 -16.66 36.50 2.71
C PRO A 125 -18.11 37.01 2.86
N ALA A 126 -18.29 38.05 3.69
CA ALA A 126 -19.61 38.61 3.98
C ALA A 126 -20.29 39.28 2.77
N ASP A 127 -19.52 39.59 1.72
CA ASP A 127 -19.97 40.25 0.50
C ASP A 127 -20.23 39.27 -0.67
N ILE A 128 -20.30 37.96 -0.40
CA ILE A 128 -20.70 36.97 -1.40
C ILE A 128 -22.16 37.18 -1.84
N ASP A 129 -22.34 37.34 -3.14
CA ASP A 129 -23.65 37.59 -3.79
C ASP A 129 -24.26 36.27 -4.32
N CYS A 130 -24.32 35.23 -3.48
CA CYS A 130 -24.98 33.96 -3.81
C CYS A 130 -25.43 33.20 -2.55
N ALA A 131 -26.25 32.15 -2.73
CA ALA A 131 -26.62 31.28 -1.61
C ALA A 131 -25.39 30.50 -1.14
N VAL A 132 -25.17 30.41 0.18
CA VAL A 132 -24.06 29.64 0.76
C VAL A 132 -24.58 28.50 1.60
N GLU A 133 -24.06 27.32 1.33
CA GLU A 133 -24.44 26.09 2.02
C GLU A 133 -23.20 25.25 2.36
N ALA A 134 -23.36 24.35 3.34
CA ALA A 134 -22.29 23.43 3.70
C ALA A 134 -22.01 22.45 2.55
N LEU A 135 -20.73 22.15 2.33
CA LEU A 135 -20.31 21.13 1.39
C LEU A 135 -20.79 19.74 1.86
N PRO A 136 -21.50 18.97 1.03
CA PRO A 136 -21.92 17.62 1.42
C PRO A 136 -20.73 16.71 1.70
N ALA A 137 -20.91 15.77 2.63
CA ALA A 137 -19.86 14.83 3.01
C ALA A 137 -19.56 13.77 1.93
N THR A 138 -20.52 13.51 1.02
CA THR A 138 -20.36 12.51 -0.05
C THR A 138 -20.71 13.07 -1.43
N LEU A 139 -20.13 12.47 -2.47
CA LEU A 139 -20.44 12.80 -3.86
C LEU A 139 -21.87 12.40 -4.25
N SER A 140 -22.43 11.35 -3.65
CA SER A 140 -23.82 10.96 -3.92
C SER A 140 -24.80 12.04 -3.46
N ASP A 141 -24.55 12.64 -2.29
CA ASP A 141 -25.35 13.75 -1.78
C ASP A 141 -25.21 15.00 -2.66
N LEU A 142 -24.03 15.17 -3.28
CA LEU A 142 -23.80 16.23 -4.25
C LEU A 142 -24.56 15.95 -5.55
N ASP A 143 -24.50 14.74 -6.09
CA ASP A 143 -25.20 14.33 -7.31
C ASP A 143 -26.72 14.46 -7.19
N ASP A 144 -27.30 14.04 -6.07
CA ASP A 144 -28.75 14.20 -5.80
C ASP A 144 -29.18 15.67 -5.81
N ARG A 145 -28.30 16.57 -5.35
CA ARG A 145 -28.54 18.01 -5.39
C ARG A 145 -28.38 18.60 -6.80
N LEU A 146 -27.39 18.11 -7.54
CA LEU A 146 -27.13 18.52 -8.91
C LEU A 146 -28.27 18.09 -9.85
N GLY A 147 -28.88 16.93 -9.62
CA GLY A 147 -29.98 16.38 -10.44
C GLY A 147 -31.32 17.12 -10.33
N GLY A 148 -31.50 18.00 -9.34
CA GLY A 148 -32.72 18.80 -9.12
C GLY A 148 -32.64 20.24 -9.64
N ALA A 149 -31.46 20.69 -10.04
CA ALA A 149 -31.18 22.05 -10.47
C ALA A 149 -31.38 22.19 -11.99
N GLY A 150 -32.00 23.29 -12.43
CA GLY A 150 -31.92 23.70 -13.84
C GLY A 150 -30.50 24.17 -14.19
N ARG A 151 -30.35 25.08 -15.17
CA ARG A 151 -29.07 25.77 -15.44
C ARG A 151 -28.63 26.62 -14.26
N ILE A 152 -27.87 26.04 -13.33
CA ILE A 152 -27.33 26.69 -12.14
C ILE A 152 -25.80 26.58 -12.19
N ARG A 153 -25.11 27.70 -11.92
CA ARG A 153 -23.66 27.74 -11.72
C ARG A 153 -23.35 27.47 -10.27
N ILE A 154 -22.53 26.46 -10.00
CA ILE A 154 -22.19 26.04 -8.64
C ILE A 154 -20.71 26.27 -8.41
N ALA A 155 -20.38 26.85 -7.27
CA ALA A 155 -19.01 26.94 -6.82
C ALA A 155 -18.79 26.08 -5.58
N ILE A 156 -17.60 25.49 -5.49
CA ILE A 156 -17.18 24.67 -4.38
C ILE A 156 -15.89 25.26 -3.82
N ALA A 157 -15.95 25.75 -2.57
CA ALA A 157 -14.79 26.23 -1.83
C ALA A 157 -14.25 25.14 -0.91
N VAL A 158 -12.98 24.80 -1.07
CA VAL A 158 -12.28 23.82 -0.22
C VAL A 158 -11.04 24.40 0.43
N ALA A 159 -10.68 23.88 1.60
CA ALA A 159 -9.45 24.29 2.27
C ALA A 159 -8.23 23.72 1.52
N GLY A 160 -7.40 24.60 0.97
CA GLY A 160 -6.22 24.23 0.19
C GLY A 160 -6.51 23.77 -1.24
N ASP A 161 -5.59 23.04 -1.88
CA ASP A 161 -5.71 22.71 -3.30
C ASP A 161 -6.77 21.62 -3.59
N PRO A 162 -7.71 21.85 -4.53
CA PRO A 162 -8.77 20.90 -4.86
C PRO A 162 -8.32 19.53 -5.37
N LEU A 163 -7.12 19.42 -5.94
CA LEU A 163 -6.57 18.18 -6.49
C LEU A 163 -5.62 17.47 -5.51
N VAL A 164 -5.22 18.11 -4.42
CA VAL A 164 -4.35 17.52 -3.39
C VAL A 164 -5.17 16.91 -2.26
N ALA A 165 -6.07 17.68 -1.66
CA ALA A 165 -6.87 17.26 -0.49
C ALA A 165 -8.38 17.49 -0.67
N GLY A 166 -8.79 18.02 -1.83
CA GLY A 166 -10.19 18.33 -2.13
C GLY A 166 -10.89 17.27 -3.02
N PRO A 167 -12.16 17.53 -3.36
CA PRO A 167 -12.99 16.62 -4.17
C PRO A 167 -12.70 16.71 -5.67
N GLY A 168 -11.77 17.56 -6.11
CA GLY A 168 -11.59 17.90 -7.52
C GLY A 168 -11.32 16.69 -8.41
N ARG A 169 -10.49 15.74 -7.96
CA ARG A 169 -10.23 14.49 -8.72
C ARG A 169 -11.49 13.67 -8.90
N SER A 170 -12.28 13.51 -7.85
CA SER A 170 -13.50 12.70 -7.88
C SER A 170 -14.59 13.36 -8.72
N LEU A 171 -14.72 14.69 -8.64
CA LEU A 171 -15.65 15.46 -9.47
C LEU A 171 -15.29 15.37 -10.95
N LEU A 172 -14.00 15.52 -11.30
CA LEU A 172 -13.54 15.34 -12.67
C LEU A 172 -13.78 13.92 -13.19
N ALA A 173 -13.60 12.90 -12.34
CA ALA A 173 -13.85 11.51 -12.73
C ALA A 173 -15.34 11.22 -12.97
N ALA A 174 -16.24 11.84 -12.20
CA ALA A 174 -17.68 11.63 -12.31
C ALA A 174 -18.33 12.46 -13.44
N LEU A 175 -17.94 13.73 -13.59
CA LEU A 175 -18.63 14.71 -14.43
C LEU A 175 -17.83 15.14 -15.66
N GLY A 176 -16.53 14.85 -15.68
CA GLY A 176 -15.63 15.22 -16.75
C GLY A 176 -15.15 16.69 -16.70
N PRO A 177 -14.07 17.01 -17.45
CA PRO A 177 -13.46 18.34 -17.46
C PRO A 177 -14.31 19.41 -18.17
N ASP A 178 -15.33 19.01 -18.93
CA ASP A 178 -16.24 19.95 -19.59
C ASP A 178 -17.23 20.60 -18.60
N GLN A 179 -17.59 19.88 -17.53
CA GLN A 179 -18.53 20.33 -16.50
C GLN A 179 -17.82 20.89 -15.26
N VAL A 180 -16.60 20.44 -14.97
CA VAL A 180 -15.86 20.79 -13.76
C VAL A 180 -14.61 21.59 -14.10
N ARG A 181 -14.54 22.83 -13.62
CA ARG A 181 -13.35 23.69 -13.69
C ARG A 181 -12.65 23.74 -12.35
N ILE A 182 -11.36 23.45 -12.33
CA ILE A 182 -10.54 23.49 -11.13
C ILE A 182 -9.65 24.73 -11.14
N HIS A 183 -9.68 25.49 -10.05
CA HIS A 183 -8.76 26.58 -9.77
C HIS A 183 -7.72 26.09 -8.75
N ALA A 184 -6.48 25.96 -9.22
CA ALA A 184 -5.35 25.54 -8.39
C ALA A 184 -5.14 26.53 -7.24
N ALA A 185 -4.71 26.01 -6.09
CA ALA A 185 -4.38 26.78 -4.92
C ALA A 185 -3.11 26.23 -4.26
N ILE A 186 -2.64 26.91 -3.21
CA ILE A 186 -1.56 26.38 -2.38
C ILE A 186 -2.20 25.90 -1.08
N GLY A 187 -2.26 24.59 -0.88
CA GLY A 187 -2.74 23.98 0.34
C GLY A 187 -1.71 23.93 1.47
N PRO A 188 -2.15 23.65 2.72
CA PRO A 188 -1.27 23.54 3.88
C PRO A 188 -0.11 22.55 3.70
N LEU A 189 -0.36 21.39 3.09
CA LEU A 189 0.68 20.40 2.81
C LEU A 189 1.71 20.93 1.80
N GLN A 190 1.27 21.58 0.71
CA GLN A 190 2.16 22.20 -0.27
C GLN A 190 3.05 23.26 0.37
N ALA A 191 2.46 24.13 1.20
CA ALA A 191 3.18 25.13 1.95
C ALA A 191 4.20 24.49 2.92
N ALA A 192 3.81 23.43 3.63
CA ALA A 192 4.70 22.71 4.53
C ALA A 192 5.91 22.10 3.79
N LEU A 193 5.68 21.42 2.66
CA LEU A 193 6.72 20.81 1.85
C LEU A 193 7.68 21.84 1.23
N ALA A 194 7.15 22.98 0.76
CA ALA A 194 7.97 24.08 0.24
C ALA A 194 8.95 24.63 1.29
N ARG A 195 8.55 24.64 2.56
CA ARG A 195 9.41 25.10 3.68
C ARG A 195 10.53 24.13 4.02
N ILE A 196 10.34 22.84 3.81
CA ILE A 196 11.35 21.80 4.07
C ILE A 196 12.09 21.31 2.81
N GLY A 197 11.69 21.80 1.63
CA GLY A 197 12.37 21.55 0.36
C GLY A 197 12.03 20.21 -0.31
N PHE A 198 10.84 19.66 -0.08
CA PHE A 198 10.38 18.42 -0.72
C PHE A 198 9.31 18.67 -1.78
N SER A 199 9.22 17.77 -2.77
CA SER A 199 8.17 17.77 -3.79
C SER A 199 6.95 16.97 -3.31
N LEU A 200 5.75 17.41 -3.72
CA LEU A 200 4.53 16.61 -3.58
C LEU A 200 4.60 15.28 -4.34
N THR A 201 5.34 15.22 -5.45
CA THR A 201 5.42 14.01 -6.30
C THR A 201 6.21 12.88 -5.66
N ASP A 202 7.05 13.18 -4.67
CA ASP A 202 7.96 12.22 -4.04
C ASP A 202 7.37 11.63 -2.75
N LEU A 203 6.15 12.05 -2.42
CA LEU A 203 5.50 11.85 -1.14
C LEU A 203 4.24 10.99 -1.26
N GLU A 204 4.02 10.13 -0.28
CA GLU A 204 2.71 9.53 -0.02
C GLU A 204 2.06 10.16 1.22
N VAL A 205 0.78 10.53 1.12
CA VAL A 205 0.01 11.05 2.27
C VAL A 205 -0.68 9.90 2.97
N LEU A 206 -0.35 9.70 4.25
CA LEU A 206 -0.93 8.66 5.09
C LEU A 206 -1.85 9.28 6.15
N ASP A 207 -3.09 8.81 6.16
CA ASP A 207 -4.09 9.19 7.14
C ASP A 207 -4.18 8.10 8.21
N LEU A 208 -3.66 8.39 9.40
CA LEU A 208 -3.61 7.42 10.49
C LEU A 208 -4.99 7.05 11.02
N GLU A 209 -5.95 7.97 11.02
CA GLU A 209 -7.32 7.71 11.49
C GLU A 209 -8.03 6.75 10.53
N ARG A 210 -7.90 7.01 9.22
CA ARG A 210 -8.51 6.17 8.18
C ARG A 210 -7.85 4.80 8.06
N LEU A 211 -6.52 4.73 8.12
CA LEU A 211 -5.76 3.49 7.89
C LEU A 211 -5.59 2.65 9.15
N GLY A 212 -5.62 3.29 10.32
CA GLY A 212 -5.20 2.70 11.57
C GLY A 212 -3.71 2.30 11.60
N PRO A 213 -3.22 1.84 12.76
CA PRO A 213 -1.82 1.42 12.92
C PRO A 213 -1.36 0.33 11.92
N PRO A 214 -2.11 -0.78 11.70
CA PRO A 214 -1.67 -1.83 10.77
C PRO A 214 -1.58 -1.33 9.32
N GLY A 215 -2.51 -0.47 8.88
CA GLY A 215 -2.50 0.07 7.53
C GLY A 215 -1.33 1.01 7.28
N VAL A 216 -1.01 1.89 8.24
CA VAL A 216 0.20 2.73 8.15
C VAL A 216 1.46 1.87 8.08
N LEU A 217 1.60 0.87 8.94
CA LEU A 217 2.75 -0.05 8.90
C LEU A 217 2.84 -0.81 7.56
N ALA A 218 1.68 -1.17 6.98
CA ALA A 218 1.58 -1.83 5.67
C ALA A 218 2.11 -0.97 4.52
N ARG A 219 2.06 0.36 4.63
CA ARG A 219 2.51 1.31 3.59
C ARG A 219 3.96 1.75 3.72
N LEU A 220 4.53 1.74 4.93
CA LEU A 220 5.90 2.20 5.16
C LEU A 220 6.93 1.33 4.43
N ARG A 221 7.77 1.96 3.61
CA ARG A 221 8.86 1.35 2.82
C ARG A 221 10.14 2.16 3.00
N ARG A 222 11.31 1.53 2.81
CA ARG A 222 12.61 2.23 2.86
C ARG A 222 12.72 3.28 1.76
N GLY A 223 13.36 4.41 2.09
CA GLY A 223 13.72 5.45 1.13
C GLY A 223 12.51 6.18 0.53
N ARG A 224 11.41 6.27 1.27
CA ARG A 224 10.18 6.95 0.85
C ARG A 224 9.88 8.13 1.77
N LEU A 225 9.17 9.11 1.23
CA LEU A 225 8.71 10.27 1.98
C LEU A 225 7.21 10.11 2.26
N TYR A 226 6.82 10.34 3.51
CA TYR A 226 5.44 10.26 3.95
C TYR A 226 5.03 11.55 4.64
N ALA A 227 3.80 12.02 4.40
CA ALA A 227 3.18 13.07 5.21
C ALA A 227 2.04 12.49 6.02
N PHE A 228 1.98 12.90 7.26
CA PHE A 228 0.91 12.59 8.19
C PHE A 228 0.29 13.88 8.67
N ARG A 229 -1.04 13.87 8.81
CA ARG A 229 -1.76 14.90 9.54
C ARG A 229 -2.02 14.36 10.96
N PRO A 230 -1.34 14.87 11.98
CA PRO A 230 -1.59 14.45 13.35
C PRO A 230 -2.98 14.89 13.80
N ASP A 231 -3.64 14.06 14.61
CA ASP A 231 -4.82 14.43 15.39
C ASP A 231 -4.69 13.86 16.81
N GLY A 232 -5.14 14.59 17.82
CA GLY A 232 -4.93 14.26 19.23
C GLY A 232 -3.47 13.86 19.52
N ASP A 233 -3.26 12.68 20.10
CA ASP A 233 -1.93 12.06 20.37
C ASP A 233 -1.17 11.57 19.12
N GLY A 234 -1.62 11.97 17.92
CA GLY A 234 -1.15 11.48 16.64
C GLY A 234 0.35 11.67 16.40
N THR A 235 0.94 12.77 16.87
CA THR A 235 2.36 13.08 16.63
C THR A 235 3.30 12.05 17.26
N ALA A 236 3.14 11.76 18.55
CA ALA A 236 3.93 10.72 19.22
C ALA A 236 3.58 9.32 18.71
N ALA A 237 2.32 9.09 18.32
CA ALA A 237 1.90 7.83 17.71
C ALA A 237 2.61 7.56 16.37
N ILE A 238 2.82 8.57 15.53
CA ILE A 238 3.57 8.47 14.27
C ILE A 238 5.01 8.04 14.54
N GLY A 239 5.67 8.62 15.55
CA GLY A 239 7.03 8.22 15.94
C GLY A 239 7.11 6.74 16.29
N ARG A 240 6.17 6.27 17.14
CA ARG A 240 6.10 4.87 17.57
C ARG A 240 5.82 3.91 16.41
N LEU A 241 5.07 4.34 15.41
CA LEU A 241 4.81 3.56 14.20
C LEU A 241 6.06 3.45 13.32
N LEU A 242 6.79 4.55 13.13
CA LEU A 242 8.07 4.57 12.42
C LEU A 242 9.08 3.63 13.11
N GLU A 243 9.20 3.69 14.43
CA GLU A 243 10.03 2.76 15.19
C GLU A 243 9.63 1.30 15.02
N ARG A 244 8.33 0.98 15.17
CA ARG A 244 7.83 -0.39 14.96
C ARG A 244 8.10 -0.92 13.55
N ALA A 245 8.09 -0.03 12.56
CA ALA A 245 8.42 -0.37 11.20
C ALA A 245 9.93 -0.53 10.95
N GLY A 246 10.79 -0.33 11.96
CA GLY A 246 12.25 -0.43 11.85
C GLY A 246 12.93 0.87 11.40
N PHE A 247 12.22 1.99 11.44
CA PHE A 247 12.69 3.31 11.00
C PHE A 247 12.98 4.25 12.17
N HIS A 248 13.62 3.74 13.22
CA HIS A 248 13.95 4.52 14.42
C HIS A 248 14.82 5.77 14.11
N GLN A 249 15.63 5.74 13.04
CA GLN A 249 16.42 6.88 12.55
C GLN A 249 15.80 7.62 11.34
N ALA A 250 14.51 7.40 11.05
CA ALA A 250 13.85 8.21 10.03
C ALA A 250 13.96 9.69 10.38
N ARG A 251 14.25 10.50 9.36
CA ARG A 251 14.28 11.95 9.52
C ARG A 251 12.85 12.45 9.49
N VAL A 252 12.48 13.21 10.49
CA VAL A 252 11.13 13.74 10.66
C VAL A 252 11.21 15.26 10.72
N TRP A 253 10.28 15.91 10.01
CA TRP A 253 10.04 17.34 10.12
C TRP A 253 8.62 17.57 10.60
N ARG A 254 8.48 18.27 11.72
CA ARG A 254 7.18 18.78 12.16
C ARG A 254 7.05 20.23 11.70
N VAL A 255 6.02 20.48 10.90
CA VAL A 255 5.78 21.77 10.27
C VAL A 255 4.39 22.24 10.69
N ALA A 256 4.32 23.24 11.56
CA ALA A 256 3.04 23.83 11.99
C ALA A 256 2.33 24.54 10.82
N ALA A 257 1.01 24.75 10.94
CA ALA A 257 0.24 25.53 9.97
C ALA A 257 0.75 26.97 9.89
N ASP A 258 1.15 27.56 11.01
CA ASP A 258 1.73 28.90 11.06
C ASP A 258 3.07 28.93 10.29
N PRO A 259 3.18 29.69 9.18
CA PRO A 259 4.41 29.80 8.42
C PRO A 259 5.54 30.49 9.20
N ALA A 260 5.23 31.25 10.26
CA ALA A 260 6.22 31.90 11.11
C ALA A 260 6.79 30.98 12.21
N ALA A 261 6.07 29.91 12.58
CA ALA A 261 6.53 28.95 13.58
C ALA A 261 7.78 28.19 13.09
N PRO A 262 8.79 27.92 13.94
CA PRO A 262 9.99 27.20 13.51
C PRO A 262 9.66 25.76 13.07
N ILE A 263 10.43 25.25 12.12
CA ILE A 263 10.38 23.85 11.72
C ILE A 263 11.20 23.05 12.72
N GLU A 264 10.62 21.98 13.24
CA GLU A 264 11.36 21.04 14.09
C GLU A 264 11.84 19.86 13.26
N ALA A 265 13.17 19.68 13.21
CA ALA A 265 13.80 18.50 12.63
C ALA A 265 14.17 17.53 13.76
N LEU A 266 13.71 16.29 13.64
CA LEU A 266 13.79 15.24 14.65
C LEU A 266 14.14 13.91 13.99
N LEU A 267 14.56 12.94 14.79
CA LEU A 267 14.52 11.52 14.45
C LEU A 267 13.20 10.90 14.93
N ALA A 268 12.82 9.76 14.37
CA ALA A 268 11.57 9.09 14.75
C ALA A 268 11.48 8.79 16.25
N PHE A 269 12.58 8.33 16.88
CA PHE A 269 12.59 8.09 18.32
C PHE A 269 12.41 9.36 19.16
N GLU A 270 12.97 10.47 18.71
CA GLU A 270 12.78 11.77 19.38
C GLU A 270 11.33 12.22 19.26
N LEU A 271 10.65 11.90 18.16
CA LEU A 271 9.22 12.18 17.99
C LEU A 271 8.36 11.31 18.92
N SER A 272 8.71 10.04 19.11
CA SER A 272 7.97 9.11 19.98
C SER A 272 7.95 9.53 21.45
N ASP A 273 9.07 10.09 21.91
CA ASP A 273 9.27 10.54 23.30
C ASP A 273 8.76 11.97 23.55
N ARG A 274 8.35 12.68 22.48
CA ARG A 274 7.85 14.05 22.60
C ARG A 274 6.43 14.07 23.19
N PRO A 275 6.15 15.00 24.12
CA PRO A 275 4.78 15.24 24.55
C PRO A 275 3.95 15.78 23.38
N THR A 276 2.74 15.25 23.23
CA THR A 276 1.78 15.72 22.24
C THR A 276 1.33 17.15 22.58
N PRO A 277 1.40 18.11 21.64
CA PRO A 277 0.75 19.41 21.85
C PRO A 277 -0.77 19.24 21.90
N ALA A 278 -1.46 20.09 22.67
CA ALA A 278 -2.92 20.02 22.82
C ALA A 278 -3.70 20.27 21.50
N ARG A 279 -3.05 20.88 20.52
CA ARG A 279 -3.53 21.05 19.14
C ARG A 279 -2.32 21.04 18.21
N ASP A 280 -2.33 20.14 17.24
CA ASP A 280 -1.33 20.06 16.17
C ASP A 280 -2.04 20.31 14.85
N ASP A 281 -2.01 21.54 14.37
CA ASP A 281 -2.61 21.94 13.09
C ASP A 281 -1.63 21.80 11.92
N GLY A 282 -0.45 21.21 12.16
CA GLY A 282 0.61 21.03 11.18
C GLY A 282 0.60 19.70 10.44
N TYR A 283 1.76 19.40 9.84
CA TYR A 283 2.09 18.11 9.26
C TYR A 283 3.34 17.55 9.90
N VAL A 284 3.38 16.23 10.01
CA VAL A 284 4.59 15.46 10.27
C VAL A 284 5.03 14.85 8.94
N VAL A 285 6.20 15.24 8.44
CA VAL A 285 6.78 14.68 7.22
C VAL A 285 7.94 13.78 7.63
N ALA A 286 7.92 12.52 7.20
CA ALA A 286 8.94 11.53 7.54
C ALA A 286 9.64 10.99 6.29
N TYR A 287 10.96 10.99 6.30
CA TYR A 287 11.79 10.31 5.31
C TYR A 287 12.38 9.04 5.92
N THR A 288 11.95 7.87 5.41
CA THR A 288 12.26 6.54 5.96
C THR A 288 13.65 6.03 5.58
N VAL A 289 14.67 6.75 6.05
CA VAL A 289 16.08 6.36 5.99
C VAL A 289 16.55 5.69 7.28
N GLY A 290 17.71 5.03 7.22
CA GLY A 290 18.34 4.46 8.41
C GLY A 290 17.57 3.28 9.01
N ALA A 291 16.98 2.42 8.16
CA ALA A 291 16.31 1.21 8.62
C ALA A 291 17.28 0.25 9.33
N ASP A 292 16.89 -0.30 10.47
CA ASP A 292 17.70 -1.25 11.27
C ASP A 292 17.73 -2.68 10.71
N GLY A 293 17.10 -2.92 9.57
CA GLY A 293 16.98 -4.25 8.98
C GLY A 293 15.68 -4.97 9.32
N SER A 294 14.90 -4.50 10.31
CA SER A 294 13.59 -5.09 10.66
C SER A 294 12.44 -4.65 9.75
N SER A 295 12.61 -3.56 9.01
CA SER A 295 11.64 -3.14 7.99
C SER A 295 11.57 -4.16 6.85
N ARG A 296 10.36 -4.45 6.34
CA ARG A 296 10.18 -5.42 5.24
C ARG A 296 9.57 -4.72 4.02
N ASP A 297 10.37 -4.49 2.98
CA ASP A 297 9.84 -3.85 1.77
C ASP A 297 9.17 -4.85 0.81
N TRP A 298 9.47 -6.13 0.98
CA TRP A 298 9.03 -7.23 0.13
C TRP A 298 8.26 -8.28 0.92
N PRO A 299 7.38 -9.06 0.26
CA PRO A 299 6.80 -10.28 0.82
C PRO A 299 7.87 -11.30 1.21
N GLY A 300 7.50 -12.29 2.04
CA GLY A 300 8.39 -13.35 2.49
C GLY A 300 8.50 -13.40 4.01
N ILE A 301 7.36 -13.41 4.72
CA ILE A 301 7.39 -13.60 6.17
C ILE A 301 7.94 -15.01 6.47
N PRO A 302 8.96 -15.18 7.34
CA PRO A 302 9.50 -16.51 7.61
C PRO A 302 8.42 -17.46 8.14
N SER A 303 8.39 -18.70 7.64
CA SER A 303 7.40 -19.70 8.11
C SER A 303 7.55 -20.06 9.59
N THR A 304 8.73 -19.80 10.18
CA THR A 304 9.01 -19.98 11.62
C THR A 304 8.28 -18.98 12.52
N GLU A 305 7.65 -17.95 11.95
CA GLU A 305 6.87 -16.96 12.71
C GLU A 305 5.41 -17.40 12.95
N PHE A 306 5.03 -18.56 12.40
CA PHE A 306 3.71 -19.16 12.44
C PHE A 306 3.78 -20.60 12.96
N ASP A 307 2.66 -21.11 13.47
CA ASP A 307 2.58 -22.47 14.03
C ASP A 307 2.48 -23.54 12.93
N ALA A 308 1.69 -23.30 11.88
CA ALA A 308 1.44 -24.24 10.81
C ALA A 308 1.07 -23.52 9.51
N VAL A 309 2.06 -23.21 8.66
CA VAL A 309 1.88 -22.53 7.36
C VAL A 309 2.65 -23.21 6.23
N LEU A 310 2.33 -22.83 4.99
CA LEU A 310 3.15 -23.20 3.85
C LEU A 310 4.57 -22.60 3.96
N PRO A 311 5.59 -23.30 3.44
CA PRO A 311 6.94 -22.75 3.32
C PRO A 311 6.95 -21.42 2.58
N GLU A 312 7.80 -20.49 3.01
CA GLU A 312 7.94 -19.15 2.40
C GLU A 312 8.07 -19.23 0.86
N ALA A 313 8.93 -20.12 0.37
CA ALA A 313 9.13 -20.34 -1.07
C ALA A 313 7.84 -20.75 -1.81
N ALA A 314 6.98 -21.54 -1.17
CA ALA A 314 5.70 -21.94 -1.75
C ALA A 314 4.73 -20.75 -1.83
N ARG A 315 4.69 -19.90 -0.80
CA ARG A 315 3.83 -18.72 -0.76
C ARG A 315 4.28 -17.65 -1.76
N LEU A 316 5.59 -17.40 -1.85
CA LEU A 316 6.15 -16.49 -2.85
C LEU A 316 5.90 -16.96 -4.28
N LEU A 317 6.05 -18.26 -4.57
CA LEU A 317 5.71 -18.83 -5.87
C LEU A 317 4.21 -18.69 -6.17
N ALA A 318 3.35 -18.92 -5.17
CA ALA A 318 1.91 -18.72 -5.32
C ALA A 318 1.57 -17.26 -5.66
N LEU A 319 2.14 -16.28 -4.95
CA LEU A 319 1.97 -14.86 -5.26
C LEU A 319 2.48 -14.50 -6.67
N ALA A 320 3.62 -15.06 -7.06
CA ALA A 320 4.17 -14.87 -8.41
C ALA A 320 3.25 -15.42 -9.50
N TRP A 321 2.44 -16.45 -9.24
CA TRP A 321 1.43 -16.93 -10.18
C TRP A 321 0.11 -16.17 -10.08
N LEU A 322 -0.26 -15.69 -8.90
CA LEU A 322 -1.48 -14.92 -8.67
C LEU A 322 -1.39 -13.51 -9.25
N GLN A 323 -0.21 -12.88 -9.27
CA GLN A 323 0.00 -11.52 -9.80
C GLN A 323 -1.12 -10.55 -9.36
N PRO A 324 -1.30 -10.30 -8.05
CA PRO A 324 -2.42 -9.51 -7.58
C PRO A 324 -2.28 -8.01 -7.93
N GLY A 325 -3.40 -7.40 -8.32
CA GLY A 325 -3.55 -5.96 -8.53
C GLY A 325 -4.11 -5.23 -7.30
N ALA A 326 -3.95 -3.90 -7.29
CA ALA A 326 -4.44 -3.03 -6.21
C ALA A 326 -5.97 -2.97 -6.12
N ASP A 327 -6.66 -3.01 -7.27
CA ASP A 327 -8.13 -2.87 -7.35
C ASP A 327 -8.87 -4.22 -7.38
N GLU A 328 -8.15 -5.32 -7.15
CA GLU A 328 -8.70 -6.67 -7.25
C GLU A 328 -9.28 -7.16 -5.91
N CYS A 329 -10.42 -7.84 -5.99
CA CYS A 329 -10.97 -8.59 -4.86
C CYS A 329 -10.26 -9.94 -4.74
N GLY A 330 -9.67 -10.19 -3.58
CA GLY A 330 -8.89 -11.38 -3.27
C GLY A 330 -9.56 -12.29 -2.26
N TRP A 331 -9.47 -13.61 -2.45
CA TRP A 331 -9.74 -14.60 -1.42
C TRP A 331 -8.44 -15.28 -0.99
N SER A 332 -8.20 -15.37 0.32
CA SER A 332 -7.14 -16.21 0.88
C SER A 332 -7.73 -17.23 1.86
N ILE A 333 -7.78 -18.49 1.46
CA ILE A 333 -8.34 -19.59 2.25
C ILE A 333 -7.18 -20.35 2.88
N GLU A 334 -6.80 -19.94 4.09
CA GLU A 334 -5.64 -20.47 4.81
C GLU A 334 -5.98 -20.97 6.23
N GLY A 335 -7.16 -20.59 6.75
CA GLY A 335 -7.56 -20.82 8.13
C GLY A 335 -7.01 -19.76 9.08
N ASP A 336 -6.62 -20.19 10.29
CA ASP A 336 -6.28 -19.30 11.40
C ASP A 336 -4.98 -18.49 11.21
N GLU A 337 -4.12 -18.87 10.26
CA GLU A 337 -2.83 -18.25 9.99
C GLU A 337 -2.74 -17.75 8.54
N PRO A 338 -3.12 -16.49 8.29
CA PRO A 338 -3.30 -15.94 6.94
C PRO A 338 -1.96 -15.48 6.33
N ALA A 339 -0.96 -16.35 6.29
CA ALA A 339 0.41 -15.98 5.95
C ALA A 339 0.58 -15.45 4.52
N LEU A 340 -0.06 -16.07 3.53
CA LEU A 340 -0.06 -15.57 2.16
C LEU A 340 -0.85 -14.27 2.04
N ALA A 341 -1.96 -14.11 2.77
CA ALA A 341 -2.70 -12.84 2.77
C ALA A 341 -1.86 -11.68 3.32
N LEU A 342 -1.04 -11.92 4.35
CA LEU A 342 -0.11 -10.92 4.89
C LEU A 342 0.99 -10.59 3.88
N ASP A 343 1.58 -11.60 3.23
CA ASP A 343 2.57 -11.42 2.15
C ASP A 343 1.94 -10.65 0.96
N TRP A 344 0.68 -10.92 0.64
CA TRP A 344 -0.08 -10.20 -0.39
C TRP A 344 -0.31 -8.74 0.00
N SER A 345 -0.85 -8.45 1.19
CA SER A 345 -1.06 -7.08 1.69
C SER A 345 0.25 -6.28 1.75
N ARG A 346 1.41 -6.95 1.90
CA ARG A 346 2.72 -6.28 1.77
C ARG A 346 3.04 -5.87 0.34
N GLU A 347 2.77 -6.72 -0.65
CA GLU A 347 3.01 -6.36 -2.05
C GLU A 347 2.00 -5.31 -2.55
N ARG A 348 0.73 -5.45 -2.14
CA ARG A 348 -0.39 -4.60 -2.56
C ARG A 348 -1.24 -4.21 -1.34
N PRO A 349 -0.84 -3.19 -0.58
CA PRO A 349 -1.60 -2.73 0.60
C PRO A 349 -3.03 -2.29 0.28
N GLU A 350 -3.28 -1.81 -0.94
CA GLU A 350 -4.60 -1.37 -1.39
C GLU A 350 -5.56 -2.53 -1.67
N ALA A 351 -5.04 -3.74 -1.92
CA ALA A 351 -5.83 -4.87 -2.37
C ALA A 351 -6.80 -5.32 -1.27
N ARG A 352 -8.06 -5.53 -1.65
CA ARG A 352 -9.07 -6.04 -0.73
C ARG A 352 -8.98 -7.55 -0.66
N ILE A 353 -8.55 -8.10 0.47
CA ILE A 353 -8.29 -9.53 0.64
C ILE A 353 -9.18 -10.07 1.75
N HIS A 354 -10.09 -10.95 1.39
CA HIS A 354 -10.92 -11.72 2.32
C HIS A 354 -10.09 -12.89 2.86
N CYS A 355 -9.66 -12.78 4.13
CA CYS A 355 -8.92 -13.80 4.87
C CYS A 355 -9.90 -14.78 5.50
N ILE A 356 -10.02 -15.98 4.92
CA ILE A 356 -11.12 -16.90 5.19
C ILE A 356 -10.71 -17.97 6.19
N GLY A 357 -11.51 -18.09 7.25
CA GLY A 357 -11.26 -18.92 8.43
C GLY A 357 -10.41 -18.25 9.50
N THR A 358 -10.42 -16.90 9.59
CA THR A 358 -9.68 -16.13 10.60
C THR A 358 -10.59 -15.11 11.30
N THR A 359 -10.09 -14.47 12.37
CA THR A 359 -10.81 -13.42 13.11
C THR A 359 -10.10 -12.08 13.02
N ASP A 360 -10.84 -10.98 13.22
CA ASP A 360 -10.28 -9.62 13.20
C ASP A 360 -9.15 -9.46 14.22
N GLU A 361 -9.27 -10.04 15.41
CA GLU A 361 -8.23 -9.92 16.45
C GLU A 361 -6.94 -10.62 16.05
N ARG A 362 -7.02 -11.77 15.38
CA ARG A 362 -5.84 -12.48 14.85
C ARG A 362 -5.21 -11.68 13.73
N LEU A 363 -6.03 -11.22 12.79
CA LEU A 363 -5.58 -10.47 11.63
C LEU A 363 -4.90 -9.15 12.03
N ALA A 364 -5.47 -8.42 12.99
CA ALA A 364 -4.86 -7.21 13.56
C ALA A 364 -3.54 -7.51 14.27
N ARG A 365 -3.47 -8.59 15.05
CA ARG A 365 -2.23 -9.00 15.74
C ARG A 365 -1.11 -9.34 14.76
N PHE A 366 -1.40 -10.16 13.75
CA PHE A 366 -0.44 -10.49 12.71
C PHE A 366 -0.05 -9.27 11.88
N GLY A 367 -1.02 -8.42 11.54
CA GLY A 367 -0.79 -7.20 10.80
C GLY A 367 0.20 -6.26 11.51
N LEU A 368 0.01 -6.03 12.82
CA LEU A 368 0.95 -5.26 13.62
C LEU A 368 2.36 -5.88 13.66
N ARG A 369 2.46 -7.21 13.81
CA ARG A 369 3.74 -7.93 13.92
C ARG A 369 4.51 -7.93 12.59
N HIS A 370 3.81 -8.14 11.49
CA HIS A 370 4.42 -8.32 10.17
C HIS A 370 4.31 -7.09 9.28
N GLN A 371 3.85 -5.96 9.85
CA GLN A 371 3.70 -4.68 9.19
C GLN A 371 2.80 -4.82 7.94
N ALA A 372 1.69 -5.54 8.06
CA ALA A 372 0.70 -5.77 7.01
C ALA A 372 -0.69 -5.43 7.54
N GLY A 373 -1.72 -5.39 6.70
CA GLY A 373 -3.11 -5.30 7.20
C GLY A 373 -4.00 -4.29 6.51
N GLU A 374 -3.46 -3.40 5.66
CA GLU A 374 -4.35 -2.62 4.80
C GLU A 374 -5.07 -3.55 3.82
N GLY A 375 -6.38 -3.34 3.69
CA GLY A 375 -7.25 -4.10 2.78
C GLY A 375 -7.59 -5.52 3.24
N LEU A 376 -7.03 -6.00 4.36
CA LEU A 376 -7.37 -7.32 4.89
C LEU A 376 -8.72 -7.30 5.62
N VAL A 377 -9.60 -8.25 5.29
CA VAL A 377 -10.93 -8.42 5.88
C VAL A 377 -11.02 -9.83 6.45
N ALA A 378 -11.30 -9.99 7.74
CA ALA A 378 -11.45 -11.30 8.34
C ALA A 378 -12.83 -11.89 8.02
N GLU A 379 -12.85 -13.14 7.59
CA GLU A 379 -14.07 -13.91 7.35
C GLU A 379 -14.03 -15.16 8.23
N VAL A 380 -14.87 -15.19 9.28
CA VAL A 380 -14.84 -16.28 10.28
C VAL A 380 -15.38 -17.60 9.71
N ASP A 381 -16.41 -17.54 8.84
CA ASP A 381 -16.97 -18.73 8.21
C ASP A 381 -16.09 -19.22 7.06
N GLY A 382 -15.18 -20.13 7.39
CA GLY A 382 -14.30 -20.81 6.43
C GLY A 382 -14.98 -21.90 5.60
N SER A 383 -16.28 -22.18 5.79
CA SER A 383 -16.95 -23.25 5.06
C SER A 383 -17.19 -22.89 3.58
N PHE A 384 -17.36 -23.91 2.74
CA PHE A 384 -17.74 -23.68 1.33
C PHE A 384 -19.07 -22.93 1.15
N ARG A 385 -19.91 -22.85 2.20
CA ARG A 385 -21.15 -22.07 2.22
C ARG A 385 -20.90 -20.60 2.55
N GLY A 386 -20.01 -20.31 3.50
CA GLY A 386 -19.57 -18.94 3.80
C GLY A 386 -18.93 -18.28 2.59
N LEU A 387 -18.10 -19.03 1.85
CA LEU A 387 -17.53 -18.60 0.57
C LEU A 387 -18.58 -18.12 -0.45
N ALA A 388 -19.77 -18.72 -0.46
CA ALA A 388 -20.83 -18.35 -1.41
C ALA A 388 -21.45 -16.97 -1.11
N THR A 389 -21.29 -16.43 0.10
CA THR A 389 -21.83 -15.12 0.49
C THR A 389 -20.87 -13.97 0.25
N LEU A 390 -19.59 -14.26 0.00
CA LEU A 390 -18.55 -13.25 -0.22
C LEU A 390 -18.63 -12.63 -1.62
N PRO A 391 -18.12 -11.40 -1.82
CA PRO A 391 -17.97 -10.82 -3.16
C PRO A 391 -17.16 -11.73 -4.10
N ASP A 392 -17.53 -11.77 -5.38
CA ASP A 392 -16.84 -12.58 -6.39
C ASP A 392 -15.36 -12.15 -6.54
N PRO A 393 -14.39 -13.06 -6.37
CA PRO A 393 -12.97 -12.73 -6.39
C PRO A 393 -12.44 -12.60 -7.83
N ASN A 394 -11.47 -11.71 -8.00
CA ASN A 394 -10.59 -11.68 -9.16
C ASN A 394 -9.45 -12.70 -9.01
N VAL A 395 -8.99 -12.89 -7.77
CA VAL A 395 -7.82 -13.68 -7.42
C VAL A 395 -8.13 -14.53 -6.19
N ALA A 396 -7.82 -15.83 -6.23
CA ALA A 396 -8.10 -16.75 -5.12
C ALA A 396 -6.89 -17.63 -4.80
N PHE A 397 -6.47 -17.61 -3.55
CA PHE A 397 -5.51 -18.55 -3.00
C PHE A 397 -6.21 -19.55 -2.07
N LEU A 398 -5.86 -20.83 -2.20
CA LEU A 398 -6.38 -21.89 -1.34
C LEU A 398 -5.27 -22.79 -0.86
N ARG A 399 -5.17 -22.95 0.46
CA ARG A 399 -4.40 -24.02 1.08
C ARG A 399 -5.33 -25.16 1.47
N ALA A 400 -4.90 -26.39 1.23
CA ALA A 400 -5.68 -27.57 1.60
C ALA A 400 -6.00 -27.62 3.09
N GLY A 401 -7.27 -27.89 3.41
CA GLY A 401 -7.80 -27.95 4.77
C GLY A 401 -9.14 -28.70 4.82
N PRO A 402 -9.98 -28.46 5.84
CA PRO A 402 -11.33 -29.04 5.91
C PRO A 402 -12.19 -28.64 4.71
N GLU A 403 -13.03 -29.55 4.21
CA GLU A 403 -13.93 -29.32 3.06
C GLU A 403 -13.22 -28.90 1.75
N PHE A 404 -11.93 -29.22 1.62
CA PHE A 404 -11.06 -28.76 0.53
C PHE A 404 -11.67 -28.92 -0.88
N ALA A 405 -12.16 -30.12 -1.22
CA ALA A 405 -12.73 -30.36 -2.54
C ALA A 405 -13.95 -29.46 -2.84
N GLN A 406 -14.77 -29.14 -1.84
CA GLN A 406 -15.92 -28.24 -1.96
C GLN A 406 -15.45 -26.79 -2.10
N GLN A 407 -14.51 -26.36 -1.26
CA GLN A 407 -13.95 -25.00 -1.32
C GLN A 407 -13.30 -24.69 -2.67
N VAL A 408 -12.51 -25.63 -3.23
CA VAL A 408 -11.90 -25.48 -4.56
C VAL A 408 -12.95 -25.31 -5.65
N ARG A 409 -14.06 -26.06 -5.60
CA ARG A 409 -15.16 -25.91 -6.56
C ARG A 409 -15.89 -24.59 -6.40
N THR A 410 -16.25 -24.21 -5.18
CA THR A 410 -16.92 -22.92 -4.91
C THR A 410 -16.05 -21.75 -5.35
N ALA A 411 -14.76 -21.76 -5.02
CA ALA A 411 -13.83 -20.72 -5.45
C ALA A 411 -13.74 -20.64 -6.97
N TRP A 412 -13.63 -21.76 -7.67
CA TRP A 412 -13.61 -21.78 -9.14
C TRP A 412 -14.90 -21.23 -9.76
N ASP A 413 -16.06 -21.62 -9.22
CA ASP A 413 -17.37 -21.21 -9.74
C ASP A 413 -17.59 -19.69 -9.54
N ARG A 414 -17.20 -19.16 -8.38
CA ARG A 414 -17.31 -17.73 -8.01
C ARG A 414 -16.23 -16.84 -8.62
N LEU A 415 -15.07 -17.41 -8.99
CA LEU A 415 -13.97 -16.66 -9.60
C LEU A 415 -14.47 -15.90 -10.84
N ARG A 416 -14.17 -14.61 -10.95
CA ARG A 416 -14.57 -13.79 -12.09
C ARG A 416 -13.93 -14.30 -13.39
N PRO A 417 -14.54 -14.04 -14.57
CA PRO A 417 -13.87 -14.27 -15.85
C PRO A 417 -12.48 -13.62 -15.88
N ALA A 418 -11.52 -14.26 -16.55
CA ALA A 418 -10.10 -13.88 -16.53
C ALA A 418 -9.39 -13.93 -15.15
N GLY A 419 -10.10 -14.32 -14.08
CA GLY A 419 -9.56 -14.44 -12.73
C GLY A 419 -8.54 -15.56 -12.58
N ARG A 420 -7.75 -15.49 -11.51
CA ARG A 420 -6.59 -16.36 -11.27
C ARG A 420 -6.76 -17.10 -9.95
N MET A 421 -6.44 -18.39 -9.96
CA MET A 421 -6.56 -19.23 -8.76
C MET A 421 -5.31 -20.07 -8.58
N VAL A 422 -4.76 -20.09 -7.37
CA VAL A 422 -3.66 -20.97 -6.99
C VAL A 422 -4.07 -21.81 -5.80
N VAL A 423 -3.80 -23.11 -5.87
CA VAL A 423 -4.16 -24.08 -4.85
C VAL A 423 -2.92 -24.85 -4.41
N ALA A 424 -2.73 -24.99 -3.10
CA ALA A 424 -1.65 -25.72 -2.47
C ALA A 424 -2.17 -26.95 -1.72
N ALA A 425 -1.58 -28.12 -1.96
CA ALA A 425 -1.92 -29.37 -1.27
C ALA A 425 -0.66 -30.06 -0.70
N GLU A 426 -0.64 -30.23 0.62
CA GLU A 426 0.48 -30.83 1.37
C GLU A 426 0.26 -32.32 1.65
N HIS A 427 -1.01 -32.73 1.82
CA HIS A 427 -1.38 -34.09 2.21
C HIS A 427 -1.80 -34.93 1.00
N GLU A 428 -1.53 -36.24 1.02
CA GLU A 428 -1.80 -37.13 -0.11
C GLU A 428 -3.28 -37.15 -0.53
N GLN A 429 -4.19 -37.17 0.43
CA GLN A 429 -5.63 -37.10 0.15
C GLN A 429 -6.01 -35.81 -0.60
N SER A 430 -5.52 -34.66 -0.14
CA SER A 430 -5.75 -33.37 -0.81
C SER A 430 -5.08 -33.31 -2.17
N ARG A 431 -3.92 -33.94 -2.36
CA ARG A 431 -3.24 -34.05 -3.67
C ARG A 431 -4.07 -34.86 -4.66
N LEU A 432 -4.72 -35.94 -4.22
CA LEU A 432 -5.64 -36.72 -5.06
C LEU A 432 -6.89 -35.91 -5.45
N GLU A 433 -7.51 -35.20 -4.48
CA GLU A 433 -8.66 -34.32 -4.75
C GLU A 433 -8.30 -33.19 -5.73
N LEU A 434 -7.11 -32.59 -5.56
CA LEU A 434 -6.59 -31.57 -6.45
C LEU A 434 -6.37 -32.11 -7.87
N MET A 435 -5.84 -33.34 -7.99
CA MET A 435 -5.67 -33.99 -9.29
C MET A 435 -7.01 -34.27 -9.98
N GLN A 436 -8.04 -34.68 -9.24
CA GLN A 436 -9.39 -34.87 -9.79
C GLN A 436 -10.01 -33.56 -10.28
N PHE A 437 -9.72 -32.44 -9.60
CA PHE A 437 -10.10 -31.12 -10.07
C PHE A 437 -9.32 -30.73 -11.34
N ALA A 438 -8.00 -30.93 -11.34
CA ALA A 438 -7.11 -30.64 -12.47
C ALA A 438 -7.45 -31.42 -13.75
N HIS A 439 -8.02 -32.62 -13.61
CA HIS A 439 -8.50 -33.41 -14.75
C HIS A 439 -9.69 -32.75 -15.45
N ARG A 440 -10.55 -32.05 -14.69
CA ARG A 440 -11.72 -31.32 -15.22
C ARG A 440 -11.37 -29.90 -15.67
N HIS A 441 -10.44 -29.26 -14.98
CA HIS A 441 -9.96 -27.91 -15.27
C HIS A 441 -8.45 -27.95 -15.44
N ARG A 442 -7.96 -27.82 -16.67
CA ARG A 442 -6.51 -27.94 -16.94
C ARG A 442 -5.74 -26.78 -16.29
N PRO A 443 -4.76 -27.03 -15.42
CA PRO A 443 -3.95 -25.97 -14.84
C PRO A 443 -3.01 -25.36 -15.89
N VAL A 444 -2.69 -24.09 -15.71
CA VAL A 444 -1.70 -23.34 -16.51
C VAL A 444 -0.29 -23.55 -15.94
N HIS A 445 -0.20 -23.62 -14.61
CA HIS A 445 1.03 -23.88 -13.87
C HIS A 445 0.81 -25.04 -12.90
N TRP A 446 1.81 -25.89 -12.72
CA TRP A 446 1.80 -26.88 -11.65
C TRP A 446 3.23 -27.28 -11.30
N GLN A 447 3.52 -27.40 -10.01
CA GLN A 447 4.84 -27.78 -9.49
C GLN A 447 4.69 -28.58 -8.18
N ASP A 448 5.53 -29.59 -7.99
CA ASP A 448 5.77 -30.20 -6.69
C ASP A 448 7.04 -29.56 -6.10
N LEU A 449 6.88 -28.82 -5.01
CA LEU A 449 7.96 -28.10 -4.35
C LEU A 449 8.36 -28.82 -3.07
N THR A 450 9.62 -29.20 -2.96
CA THR A 450 10.23 -29.71 -1.73
C THR A 450 11.29 -28.72 -1.28
N VAL A 451 11.16 -28.22 -0.05
CA VAL A 451 12.12 -27.30 0.57
C VAL A 451 12.85 -28.05 1.66
N SER A 452 14.18 -27.91 1.72
CA SER A 452 14.96 -28.39 2.85
C SER A 452 15.50 -27.19 3.60
N LEU A 453 15.25 -27.13 4.91
CA LEU A 453 15.68 -26.03 5.75
C LEU A 453 16.93 -26.44 6.53
N GLY A 454 17.88 -25.52 6.66
CA GLY A 454 19.04 -25.70 7.51
C GLY A 454 18.65 -25.61 8.98
N ASP A 455 19.10 -26.55 9.79
CA ASP A 455 19.05 -26.48 11.26
C ASP A 455 20.47 -26.65 11.81
N GLY A 456 20.88 -25.80 12.75
CA GLY A 456 22.11 -25.96 13.52
C GLY A 456 23.03 -24.72 13.63
N GLU A 457 23.43 -24.41 14.86
CA GLU A 457 24.48 -23.42 15.20
C GLU A 457 25.92 -23.97 15.05
N ALA A 458 26.09 -25.30 14.93
CA ALA A 458 27.43 -25.95 14.96
C ALA A 458 27.73 -26.91 13.78
N ARG A 459 26.71 -27.46 13.10
CA ARG A 459 26.85 -28.29 11.88
C ARG A 459 25.70 -27.95 10.94
N PHE A 460 25.99 -27.83 9.64
CA PHE A 460 24.98 -27.59 8.61
C PHE A 460 24.20 -28.89 8.35
N GLU A 461 23.08 -29.09 9.05
CA GLU A 461 22.15 -30.19 8.80
C GLU A 461 20.93 -29.68 8.03
N LEU A 462 20.41 -30.49 7.11
CA LEU A 462 19.21 -30.15 6.34
C LEU A 462 18.05 -31.04 6.80
N ALA A 463 17.00 -30.42 7.34
CA ALA A 463 15.74 -31.08 7.58
C ALA A 463 14.90 -31.04 6.30
N ALA A 464 14.48 -32.21 5.81
CA ALA A 464 13.57 -32.30 4.68
C ALA A 464 12.16 -31.84 5.12
N ALA A 465 11.60 -30.82 4.47
CA ALA A 465 10.20 -30.48 4.66
C ALA A 465 9.29 -31.34 3.76
N SER A 466 8.04 -31.48 4.16
CA SER A 466 7.00 -32.12 3.35
C SER A 466 6.86 -31.42 2.00
N SER A 467 6.67 -32.19 0.93
CA SER A 467 6.47 -31.63 -0.42
C SER A 467 5.10 -30.97 -0.56
N VAL A 468 5.05 -29.77 -1.11
CA VAL A 468 3.81 -29.05 -1.41
C VAL A 468 3.53 -29.15 -2.90
N ARG A 469 2.32 -29.62 -3.28
CA ARG A 469 1.86 -29.52 -4.67
C ARG A 469 1.14 -28.20 -4.87
N LEU A 470 1.67 -27.36 -5.74
CA LEU A 470 1.06 -26.11 -6.17
C LEU A 470 0.50 -26.27 -7.59
N MET A 471 -0.71 -25.79 -7.80
CA MET A 471 -1.32 -25.70 -9.13
C MET A 471 -2.00 -24.34 -9.30
N GLY A 472 -1.89 -23.77 -10.49
CA GLY A 472 -2.43 -22.47 -10.86
C GLY A 472 -3.32 -22.55 -12.09
N TRP A 473 -4.43 -21.81 -12.06
CA TRP A 473 -5.41 -21.72 -13.14
C TRP A 473 -5.69 -20.26 -13.48
N ARG A 474 -6.10 -20.05 -14.74
CA ARG A 474 -6.73 -18.81 -15.20
C ARG A 474 -8.11 -19.17 -15.73
N LYS A 475 -9.16 -18.54 -15.19
CA LYS A 475 -10.51 -18.72 -15.72
C LYS A 475 -10.59 -18.06 -17.08
N PRO A 476 -11.16 -18.70 -18.12
CA PRO A 476 -11.34 -18.06 -19.40
C PRO A 476 -12.08 -16.72 -19.24
N ALA A 477 -11.64 -15.68 -19.96
CA ALA A 477 -12.54 -14.57 -20.25
C ALA A 477 -13.74 -15.17 -20.98
N ARG A 478 -14.98 -14.82 -20.62
CA ARG A 478 -16.15 -15.31 -21.36
C ARG A 478 -15.92 -14.99 -22.84
N GLY A 479 -16.04 -15.99 -23.70
CA GLY A 479 -16.03 -15.82 -25.16
C GLY A 479 -17.38 -15.36 -25.68
#